data_AF-A0A520GBR8-F1
#
_entry.id   AF-A0A520GBR8-F1
#
_cell.length_a   1.000
_cell.length_b   1.000
_cell.length_c   1.000
_cell.angle_alpha   90.00
_cell.angle_beta   90.00
_cell.angle_gamma   90.00
#
_symmetry.space_group_name_H-M   'P 1'
#
loop_
_entity.id
_entity.type
_entity.pdbx_description
1 polymer ?
#
loop_
_entity_poly.entity_id
_entity_poly.type
_entity_poly.pdbx_seq_one_letter_code
_entity_poly.pdbx_strand_id
1 'polypeptide(L)'
;MDSRPDSWHRGSPDRNGPKPRSAVVDESDVPALPTSQSPAGGLPAGVAEVALEKTPSTNAHALALRSSGAPQHLTLVWARRQTQGRGRGGRRWQSGEGNVFFSMILRPQADWGDLNQLPLVVAVATHAAIRPRRGA
;
A
#
# COMPACT_ATOMS: atom_id res chain seq x y z
N MET A 1 -1.23 -31.36 -26.32
CA MET A 1 -2.39 -30.48 -26.49
C MET A 1 -2.75 -29.93 -25.13
N ASP A 2 -2.29 -28.73 -24.82
CA ASP A 2 -2.75 -27.96 -23.67
C ASP A 2 -3.06 -26.56 -24.19
N SER A 3 -4.32 -26.36 -24.58
CA SER A 3 -4.80 -25.16 -25.25
C SER A 3 -5.01 -24.08 -24.20
N ARG A 4 -4.06 -23.14 -24.11
CA ARG A 4 -4.23 -21.93 -23.31
C ARG A 4 -5.46 -21.15 -23.81
N PRO A 5 -6.37 -20.68 -22.93
CA PRO A 5 -7.58 -19.98 -23.35
C PRO A 5 -7.26 -18.64 -24.02
N ASP A 6 -8.00 -18.30 -25.08
CA ASP A 6 -7.84 -17.10 -25.94
C ASP A 6 -8.00 -15.74 -25.21
N SER A 7 -8.38 -15.75 -23.93
CA SER A 7 -8.69 -14.54 -23.16
C SER A 7 -7.46 -13.68 -22.79
N TRP A 8 -6.24 -14.15 -23.04
CA TRP A 8 -4.99 -13.41 -22.82
C TRP A 8 -4.66 -12.41 -23.95
N HIS A 9 -5.38 -12.46 -25.09
CA HIS A 9 -5.17 -11.54 -26.22
C HIS A 9 -5.91 -10.20 -26.12
N ARG A 10 -6.56 -9.90 -24.98
CA ARG A 10 -7.13 -8.57 -24.76
C ARG A 10 -5.97 -7.58 -24.63
N GLY A 11 -5.80 -6.76 -25.66
CA GLY A 11 -4.64 -5.89 -25.90
C GLY A 11 -4.00 -5.34 -24.62
N SER A 12 -2.69 -5.53 -24.51
CA SER A 12 -1.89 -4.83 -23.50
C SER A 12 -2.19 -3.35 -23.65
N PRO A 13 -2.71 -2.66 -22.62
CA PRO A 13 -2.98 -1.23 -22.73
C PRO A 13 -1.68 -0.55 -23.18
N ASP A 14 -1.80 0.32 -24.18
CA ASP A 14 -0.69 1.08 -24.75
C ASP A 14 0.25 1.52 -23.61
N ARG A 15 1.46 0.95 -23.58
CA ARG A 15 2.45 1.22 -22.54
C ARG A 15 2.91 2.68 -22.57
N ASN A 16 2.67 3.38 -23.68
CA ASN A 16 3.02 4.78 -23.91
C ASN A 16 1.81 5.73 -23.83
N GLY A 17 0.63 5.22 -23.46
CA GLY A 17 -0.53 6.06 -23.19
C GLY A 17 -0.24 7.05 -22.06
N PRO A 18 -0.97 8.17 -21.99
CA PRO A 18 -0.74 9.20 -20.97
C PRO A 18 -0.74 8.56 -19.59
N LYS A 19 0.39 8.69 -18.87
CA LYS A 19 0.51 8.18 -17.50
C LYS A 19 -0.62 8.80 -16.67
N PRO A 20 -1.42 8.01 -15.97
CA PRO A 20 -2.56 8.56 -15.27
C PRO A 20 -2.04 9.49 -14.14
N ARG A 21 -2.63 10.68 -13.96
CA ARG A 21 -2.24 11.70 -12.94
C ARG A 21 -2.25 11.11 -11.52
N SER A 22 -1.20 11.34 -10.73
CA SER A 22 -1.08 10.87 -9.33
C SER A 22 -2.41 10.95 -8.58
N ALA A 23 -2.75 9.89 -7.84
CA ALA A 23 -3.99 9.87 -7.08
C ALA A 23 -3.92 11.00 -6.06
N VAL A 24 -4.91 11.88 -6.08
CA VAL A 24 -5.05 12.99 -5.14
C VAL A 24 -6.08 12.57 -4.11
N VAL A 25 -5.72 12.72 -2.85
CA VAL A 25 -6.64 12.64 -1.71
C VAL A 25 -7.01 14.07 -1.35
N ASP A 26 -8.28 14.31 -1.07
CA ASP A 26 -8.72 15.61 -0.55
C ASP A 26 -8.14 15.76 0.87
N GLU A 27 -7.64 16.96 1.21
CA GLU A 27 -7.11 17.23 2.56
C GLU A 27 -8.19 17.04 3.64
N SER A 28 -9.46 17.27 3.30
CA SER A 28 -10.59 17.01 4.22
C SER A 28 -10.85 15.52 4.46
N ASP A 29 -10.40 14.64 3.56
CA ASP A 29 -10.48 13.18 3.69
C ASP A 29 -9.32 12.60 4.48
N VAL A 30 -8.25 13.37 4.71
CA VAL A 30 -7.11 12.94 5.51
C VAL A 30 -7.55 12.93 6.96
N PRO A 31 -7.67 11.75 7.59
CA PRO A 31 -8.10 11.70 8.97
C PRO A 31 -7.07 12.41 9.85
N ALA A 32 -7.54 13.18 10.83
CA ALA A 32 -6.69 13.55 11.96
C ALA A 32 -6.07 12.26 12.52
N LEU A 33 -4.80 12.35 12.93
CA LEU A 33 -4.00 11.18 13.27
C LEU A 33 -4.78 10.24 14.20
N PRO A 34 -4.96 8.98 13.82
CA PRO A 34 -5.93 8.11 14.48
C PRO A 34 -5.49 7.73 15.88
N THR A 35 -6.41 7.99 16.80
CA THR A 35 -6.65 7.22 18.02
C THR A 35 -7.03 5.79 17.62
N SER A 36 -6.31 4.80 18.14
CA SER A 36 -6.44 3.37 17.77
C SER A 36 -7.88 2.87 17.77
N GLN A 37 -8.35 2.28 16.67
CA GLN A 37 -9.39 1.24 16.70
C GLN A 37 -9.01 0.15 15.69
N SER A 38 -8.14 -0.77 16.11
CA SER A 38 -7.77 -1.96 15.34
C SER A 38 -8.86 -3.02 15.46
N PRO A 39 -9.39 -3.60 14.36
CA PRO A 39 -10.18 -4.82 14.45
C PRO A 39 -9.25 -6.03 14.61
N ALA A 40 -9.32 -6.66 15.79
CA ALA A 40 -8.71 -7.93 16.21
C ALA A 40 -7.17 -8.06 16.07
N GLY A 41 -6.49 -8.10 17.23
CA GLY A 41 -5.06 -8.41 17.33
C GLY A 41 -4.14 -7.21 17.08
N GLY A 42 -4.40 -6.10 17.80
CA GLY A 42 -3.85 -4.77 17.56
C GLY A 42 -2.36 -4.69 17.19
N LEU A 43 -2.02 -3.64 16.45
CA LEU A 43 -0.65 -3.39 16.01
C LEU A 43 0.32 -3.31 17.20
N PRO A 44 1.62 -3.59 17.00
CA PRO A 44 2.63 -3.40 18.02
C PRO A 44 2.58 -1.99 18.62
N ALA A 45 3.02 -1.85 19.87
CA ALA A 45 3.12 -0.54 20.51
C ALA A 45 3.96 0.42 19.65
N GLY A 46 3.50 1.67 19.49
CA GLY A 46 4.19 2.70 18.72
C GLY A 46 3.85 2.77 17.23
N VAL A 47 2.93 1.92 16.73
CA VAL A 47 2.43 2.00 15.35
C VAL A 47 1.12 2.79 15.32
N ALA A 48 1.10 3.91 14.60
CA ALA A 48 -0.15 4.60 14.29
C ALA A 48 -0.89 3.90 13.15
N GLU A 49 -2.21 3.72 13.26
CA GLU A 49 -3.01 2.97 12.28
C GLU A 49 -4.14 3.80 11.68
N VAL A 50 -4.10 4.01 10.37
CA VAL A 50 -5.20 4.58 9.58
C VAL A 50 -5.86 3.45 8.78
N ALA A 51 -7.05 3.04 9.20
CA ALA A 51 -7.88 2.05 8.52
C ALA A 51 -8.97 2.75 7.69
N LEU A 52 -9.05 2.46 6.38
CA LEU A 52 -10.01 3.07 5.47
C LEU A 52 -10.88 2.01 4.78
N GLU A 53 -12.18 2.26 4.63
CA GLU A 53 -13.01 1.37 3.81
C GLU A 53 -12.64 1.50 2.31
N LYS A 54 -12.38 2.73 1.84
CA LYS A 54 -12.11 3.02 0.44
C LYS A 54 -11.19 4.23 0.30
N THR A 55 -10.28 4.22 -0.67
CA THR A 55 -9.39 5.35 -0.93
C THR A 55 -9.01 5.46 -2.42
N PRO A 56 -8.63 6.65 -2.94
CA PRO A 56 -7.94 6.75 -4.23
C PRO A 56 -6.66 5.90 -4.27
N SER A 57 -5.81 6.03 -3.26
CA SER A 57 -4.64 5.18 -3.06
C SER A 57 -4.14 5.27 -1.61
N THR A 58 -3.78 4.14 -1.00
CA THR A 58 -3.15 4.10 0.33
C THR A 58 -1.85 4.88 0.36
N ASN A 59 -1.07 4.84 -0.72
CA ASN A 59 0.18 5.60 -0.84
C ASN A 59 -0.07 7.11 -0.96
N ALA A 60 -1.14 7.52 -1.64
CA ALA A 60 -1.53 8.94 -1.70
C ALA A 60 -1.95 9.46 -0.32
N HIS A 61 -2.74 8.68 0.42
CA HIS A 61 -3.08 9.00 1.81
C HIS A 61 -1.84 9.07 2.71
N ALA A 62 -0.93 8.11 2.60
CA ALA A 62 0.32 8.13 3.37
C ALA A 62 1.17 9.38 3.08
N LEU A 63 1.21 9.83 1.83
CA LEU A 63 1.90 11.08 1.45
C LEU A 63 1.20 12.31 2.05
N ALA A 64 -0.13 12.37 2.03
CA ALA A 64 -0.87 13.48 2.62
C ALA A 64 -0.70 13.53 4.15
N LEU A 65 -0.80 12.37 4.83
CA LEU A 65 -0.53 12.23 6.26
C LEU A 65 0.91 12.64 6.62
N ARG A 66 1.88 12.32 5.77
CA ARG A 66 3.27 12.79 5.95
C ARG A 66 3.33 14.31 5.95
N SER A 67 2.61 14.97 5.06
CA SER A 67 2.56 16.43 4.92
C SER A 67 1.81 17.10 6.07
N SER A 68 0.80 16.44 6.65
CA SER A 68 0.02 16.95 7.79
C SER A 68 0.61 16.65 9.17
N GLY A 69 1.82 16.07 9.24
CA GLY A 69 2.56 15.91 10.49
C GLY A 69 2.45 14.54 11.18
N ALA A 70 2.21 13.46 10.42
CA ALA A 70 2.14 12.10 10.98
C ALA A 70 3.30 11.75 11.94
N PRO A 71 3.02 11.01 13.04
CA PRO A 71 3.95 10.79 14.14
C PRO A 71 5.21 10.05 13.71
N GLN A 72 6.24 10.15 14.55
CA GLN A 72 7.63 10.34 14.13
C GLN A 72 8.34 9.13 13.53
N HIS A 73 7.80 7.91 13.56
CA HIS A 73 8.56 6.74 13.07
C HIS A 73 7.78 5.75 12.21
N LEU A 74 6.58 5.32 12.65
CA LEU A 74 5.80 4.29 11.96
C LEU A 74 4.30 4.61 11.92
N THR A 75 3.77 4.78 10.71
CA THR A 75 2.32 4.91 10.47
C THR A 75 1.91 3.94 9.38
N LEU A 76 0.95 3.07 9.68
CA LEU A 76 0.31 2.17 8.72
C LEU A 76 -0.96 2.83 8.19
N VAL A 77 -1.10 2.86 6.87
CA VAL A 77 -2.34 3.21 6.18
C VAL A 77 -2.79 2.00 5.40
N TRP A 78 -4.00 1.50 5.63
CA TRP A 78 -4.55 0.39 4.85
C TRP A 78 -5.99 0.65 4.43
N ALA A 79 -6.41 -0.02 3.36
CA ALA A 79 -7.77 0.08 2.86
C ALA A 79 -8.33 -1.23 2.33
N ARG A 80 -9.65 -1.43 2.44
CA ARG A 80 -10.33 -2.59 1.81
C ARG A 80 -10.40 -2.47 0.30
N ARG A 81 -10.42 -1.25 -0.24
CA ARG A 81 -10.50 -1.00 -1.69
C ARG A 81 -9.73 0.26 -2.10
N GLN A 82 -9.05 0.22 -3.25
CA GLN A 82 -8.55 1.43 -3.91
C GLN A 82 -9.30 1.72 -5.22
N THR A 83 -9.54 2.99 -5.54
CA THR A 83 -10.18 3.38 -6.82
C THR A 83 -9.17 3.80 -7.88
N GLN A 84 -7.98 4.25 -7.48
CA GLN A 84 -6.93 4.77 -8.35
C GLN A 84 -5.55 4.22 -7.99
N GLY A 85 -5.50 2.95 -7.55
CA GLY A 85 -4.26 2.26 -7.20
C GLY A 85 -3.24 2.28 -8.34
N ARG A 86 -1.96 2.39 -7.98
CA ARG A 86 -0.84 2.49 -8.92
C ARG A 86 0.29 1.54 -8.58
N GLY A 87 0.84 0.92 -9.62
CA GLY A 87 2.09 0.17 -9.57
C GLY A 87 3.25 0.95 -10.19
N ARG A 88 4.40 0.29 -10.27
CA ARG A 88 5.64 0.85 -10.81
C ARG A 88 5.47 1.31 -12.26
N GLY A 89 6.11 2.44 -12.60
CA GLY A 89 6.08 3.00 -13.95
C GLY A 89 4.74 3.65 -14.33
N GLY A 90 3.85 3.89 -13.36
CA GLY A 90 2.54 4.50 -13.61
C GLY A 90 1.46 3.52 -14.06
N ARG A 91 1.73 2.21 -14.00
CA ARG A 91 0.75 1.17 -14.35
C ARG A 91 -0.42 1.19 -13.36
N ARG A 92 -1.63 0.95 -13.85
CA ARG A 92 -2.81 0.81 -13.00
C ARG A 92 -2.68 -0.45 -12.14
N TRP A 93 -2.95 -0.33 -10.84
CA TRP A 93 -3.05 -1.47 -9.93
C TRP A 93 -4.53 -1.83 -9.75
N GLN A 94 -4.93 -3.02 -10.17
CA GLN A 94 -6.30 -3.50 -9.96
C GLN A 94 -6.52 -3.71 -8.46
N SER A 95 -7.53 -3.04 -7.92
CA SER A 95 -7.68 -2.88 -6.47
C SER A 95 -9.10 -3.22 -5.99
N GLY A 96 -9.60 -4.39 -6.40
CA GLY A 96 -10.90 -4.92 -5.94
C GLY A 96 -10.85 -5.40 -4.49
N GLU A 97 -12.02 -5.48 -3.86
CA GLU A 97 -12.19 -6.05 -2.52
C GLU A 97 -11.69 -7.50 -2.44
N GLY A 98 -11.26 -7.92 -1.25
CA GLY A 98 -10.67 -9.24 -1.00
C GLY A 98 -9.14 -9.31 -1.12
N ASN A 99 -8.50 -8.20 -1.52
CA ASN A 99 -7.05 -8.03 -1.48
C ASN A 99 -6.64 -7.17 -0.26
N VAL A 100 -5.33 -7.15 0.02
CA VAL A 100 -4.76 -6.31 1.06
C VAL A 100 -4.02 -5.14 0.41
N PHE A 101 -4.45 -3.91 0.69
CA PHE A 101 -3.78 -2.69 0.24
C PHE A 101 -3.29 -1.90 1.44
N PHE A 102 -1.99 -1.63 1.51
CA PHE A 102 -1.43 -0.83 2.58
C PHE A 102 -0.23 0.01 2.10
N SER A 103 0.14 0.99 2.90
CA SER A 103 1.34 1.82 2.75
C SER A 103 1.83 2.18 4.14
N MET A 104 3.15 2.30 4.29
CA MET A 104 3.76 2.63 5.57
C MET A 104 4.60 3.89 5.44
N ILE A 105 4.45 4.81 6.39
CA ILE A 105 5.37 5.93 6.59
C ILE A 105 6.47 5.42 7.52
N LEU A 106 7.70 5.38 7.00
CA LEU A 106 8.91 4.95 7.72
C LEU A 106 9.87 6.14 7.82
N ARG A 107 10.44 6.37 9.00
CA ARG A 107 11.52 7.36 9.21
C ARG A 107 12.78 6.73 9.83
N PRO A 108 13.44 5.81 9.11
CA PRO A 108 14.63 5.11 9.59
C PRO A 108 15.80 6.09 9.80
N GLN A 109 16.59 5.83 10.84
CA GLN A 109 17.90 6.47 11.02
C GLN A 109 18.96 5.58 10.36
N ALA A 110 19.12 5.70 9.04
CA ALA A 110 20.04 4.90 8.24
C ALA A 110 20.57 5.69 7.05
N ASP A 111 21.74 5.30 6.55
CA ASP A 111 22.33 5.90 5.36
C ASP A 111 21.56 5.50 4.10
N TRP A 112 21.62 6.35 3.07
CA TRP A 112 20.97 6.07 1.79
C TRP A 112 21.36 4.73 1.16
N GLY A 113 22.59 4.27 1.39
CA GLY A 113 23.07 2.96 0.95
C GLY A 113 22.24 1.81 1.50
N ASP A 114 21.91 1.86 2.80
CA ASP A 114 21.12 0.83 3.48
C ASP A 114 19.64 0.89 3.08
N LEU A 115 19.11 2.10 2.84
CA LEU A 115 17.72 2.29 2.41
C LEU A 115 17.41 1.62 1.05
N ASN A 116 18.42 1.42 0.20
CA ASN A 116 18.25 0.71 -1.07
C ASN A 116 17.87 -0.77 -0.88
N GLN A 117 18.09 -1.34 0.31
CA GLN A 117 17.72 -2.72 0.62
C GLN A 117 16.24 -2.86 1.04
N LEU A 118 15.54 -1.76 1.32
CA LEU A 118 14.15 -1.78 1.78
C LEU A 118 13.21 -2.62 0.89
N PRO A 119 13.27 -2.58 -0.45
CA PRO A 119 12.42 -3.43 -1.27
C PRO A 119 12.61 -4.94 -1.00
N LEU A 120 13.86 -5.37 -0.78
CA LEU A 120 14.17 -6.76 -0.45
C LEU A 120 13.64 -7.11 0.95
N VAL A 121 13.89 -6.24 1.93
CA VAL A 121 13.39 -6.41 3.31
C VAL A 121 11.87 -6.54 3.32
N VAL A 122 11.15 -5.67 2.61
CA VAL A 122 9.69 -5.71 2.49
C VAL A 122 9.23 -7.01 1.82
N ALA A 123 9.92 -7.48 0.79
CA ALA A 123 9.58 -8.75 0.12
C ALA A 123 9.73 -9.94 1.07
N VAL A 124 10.84 -10.03 1.81
CA VAL A 124 11.09 -11.09 2.79
C VAL A 124 10.08 -11.05 3.93
N ALA A 125 9.78 -9.86 4.46
CA ALA A 125 8.79 -9.68 5.52
C ALA A 125 7.38 -10.08 5.06
N THR A 126 6.99 -9.68 3.85
CA THR A 126 5.69 -10.06 3.26
C THR A 126 5.61 -11.58 3.08
N HIS A 127 6.65 -12.20 2.54
CA HIS A 127 6.71 -13.66 2.40
C HIS A 127 6.58 -14.36 3.76
N ALA A 128 7.30 -13.89 4.78
CA ALA A 128 7.20 -14.44 6.14
C ALA A 128 5.79 -14.28 6.73
N ALA A 129 5.11 -13.16 6.47
CA ALA A 129 3.77 -12.87 6.97
C ALA A 129 2.69 -13.76 6.33
N ILE A 130 2.80 -14.06 5.03
CA ILE A 130 1.80 -14.87 4.30
C ILE A 130 2.12 -16.36 4.31
N ARG A 131 3.37 -16.74 4.63
CA ARG A 131 3.77 -18.13 4.71
C ARG A 131 2.92 -18.83 5.78
N PRO A 132 2.30 -19.99 5.48
CA PRO A 132 1.58 -20.75 6.47
C PRO A 132 2.48 -21.06 7.67
N ARG A 133 2.01 -20.74 8.88
CA ARG A 133 2.66 -21.21 10.10
C ARG A 133 2.44 -22.72 10.16
N ARG A 134 3.48 -23.49 9.86
CA ARG A 134 3.43 -24.95 10.02
C ARG A 134 3.59 -25.24 11.51
N GLY A 135 2.51 -25.71 12.14
CA GLY A 135 2.51 -26.22 13.52
C GLY A 135 2.54 -25.14 14.60
N ALA A 136 1.43 -25.02 15.31
CA ALA A 136 1.40 -24.72 16.73
C ALA A 136 0.83 -25.95 17.44
#